data_AF-A0A433WYB0-F1
#
_entry.id   AF-A0A433WYB0-F1
#
_cell.length_a   1.000
_cell.length_b   1.000
_cell.length_c   1.000
_cell.angle_alpha   90.00
_cell.angle_beta   90.00
_cell.angle_gamma   90.00
#
_symmetry.space_group_name_H-M   'P 1'
#
loop_
_entity.id
_entity.type
_entity.pdbx_description
1 polymer ?
#
loop_
_entity_poly.entity_id
_entity_poly.type
_entity_poly.pdbx_seq_one_letter_code
_entity_poly.pdbx_strand_id
1 'polypeptide(L)'
;MTNALTTIDFHGAKLVAIAGDRPENTLVAMKPIVESMGLDWSFQRKKLNAHPVLSKGVAVTAIPSDGGEQDGTCLSLDLLNFWLATIHPDRLKDEVRTTVIRYQSECARVLFNHFFGKVIAAGDHLTHSEHGGITKAVITRALSPVTTRMDAQEARLAALVERLETAITAYDPSAGFTTDYRPMRFFVENAGVLQKGRGDLIRKMSRRCVNWLLRNDMGGSIRWNRDKERKLFHVDVVPRWMQFEGAEMIRAHMDKMTGQGTLAPKGKKGRTELSPRPFSRPKEAVS
;
A
#
# COMPACT_ATOMS: atom_id res chain seq x y z
N MET A 1 -48.01 -31.72 -26.07
CA MET A 1 -46.69 -31.11 -25.80
C MET A 1 -45.65 -32.13 -26.22
N THR A 2 -44.76 -31.77 -27.14
CA THR A 2 -43.74 -32.68 -27.67
C THR A 2 -42.70 -32.92 -26.57
N ASN A 3 -42.54 -34.15 -26.07
CA ASN A 3 -41.52 -34.51 -25.09
C ASN A 3 -40.12 -34.41 -25.74
N ALA A 4 -39.58 -33.20 -25.81
CA ALA A 4 -38.27 -32.94 -26.36
C ALA A 4 -37.20 -33.44 -25.37
N LEU A 5 -36.57 -34.56 -25.70
CA LEU A 5 -35.42 -35.08 -24.98
C LEU A 5 -34.24 -34.11 -25.15
N THR A 6 -33.68 -33.68 -24.03
CA THR A 6 -32.51 -32.80 -23.95
C THR A 6 -31.42 -33.50 -23.16
N THR A 7 -30.16 -33.27 -23.53
CA THR A 7 -29.00 -33.74 -22.78
C THR A 7 -28.44 -32.61 -21.94
N ILE A 8 -28.28 -32.85 -20.64
CA ILE A 8 -27.68 -31.88 -19.71
C ILE A 8 -26.30 -32.41 -19.31
N ASP A 9 -25.27 -31.58 -19.51
CA ASP A 9 -23.92 -31.89 -19.02
C ASP A 9 -23.85 -31.64 -17.50
N PHE A 10 -23.47 -32.67 -16.76
CA PHE A 10 -23.35 -32.66 -15.31
C PHE A 10 -22.05 -33.33 -14.88
N HIS A 11 -21.06 -32.55 -14.43
CA HIS A 11 -19.74 -33.02 -13.98
C HIS A 11 -19.06 -34.01 -14.97
N GLY A 12 -19.21 -33.77 -16.28
CA GLY A 12 -18.65 -34.61 -17.34
C GLY A 12 -19.51 -35.81 -17.74
N ALA A 13 -20.66 -36.00 -17.10
CA ALA A 13 -21.67 -36.98 -17.48
C ALA A 13 -22.82 -36.31 -18.25
N LYS A 14 -23.39 -37.03 -19.22
CA LYS A 14 -24.53 -36.60 -20.03
C LYS A 14 -25.81 -37.16 -19.46
N LEU A 15 -26.65 -36.32 -18.87
CA LEU A 15 -27.93 -36.71 -18.29
C LEU A 15 -29.04 -36.58 -19.34
N VAL A 16 -29.89 -37.61 -19.45
CA VAL A 16 -31.09 -37.57 -20.28
C VAL A 16 -32.21 -36.91 -19.49
N ALA A 17 -32.73 -35.80 -20.01
CA ALA A 17 -33.80 -35.04 -19.40
C ALA A 17 -34.91 -34.71 -20.41
N ILE A 18 -36.13 -34.53 -19.90
CA ILE A 18 -37.26 -33.96 -20.63
C ILE A 18 -37.30 -32.48 -20.26
N ALA A 19 -37.16 -31.61 -21.26
CA ALA A 19 -37.14 -30.17 -21.04
C ALA A 19 -38.51 -29.69 -20.53
N GLY A 20 -38.50 -29.01 -19.38
CA GLY A 20 -39.63 -28.21 -18.91
C GLY A 20 -39.44 -26.73 -19.22
N ASP A 21 -40.48 -25.92 -19.03
CA ASP A 21 -40.42 -24.46 -19.24
C ASP A 21 -39.41 -23.75 -18.33
N ARG A 22 -39.03 -24.38 -17.22
CA ARG A 22 -38.06 -23.89 -16.24
C ARG A 22 -37.17 -25.04 -15.74
N PRO A 23 -35.97 -24.76 -15.21
CA PRO A 23 -35.09 -25.80 -14.66
C PRO A 23 -35.76 -26.64 -13.57
N GLU A 24 -36.62 -26.02 -12.75
CA GLU A 24 -37.44 -26.66 -11.71
C GLU A 24 -38.54 -27.58 -12.23
N ASN A 25 -38.88 -27.49 -13.53
CA ASN A 25 -39.82 -28.38 -14.20
C ASN A 25 -39.11 -29.35 -15.15
N THR A 26 -37.78 -29.30 -15.23
CA THR A 26 -36.99 -30.20 -16.05
C THR A 26 -36.91 -31.55 -15.36
N LEU A 27 -37.37 -32.59 -16.04
CA LEU A 27 -37.47 -33.94 -15.50
C LEU A 27 -36.30 -34.78 -16.00
N VAL A 28 -35.51 -35.32 -15.08
CA VAL A 28 -34.33 -36.13 -15.38
C VAL A 28 -34.68 -37.61 -15.26
N ALA A 29 -34.32 -38.41 -16.28
CA ALA A 29 -34.55 -39.85 -16.27
C ALA A 29 -33.59 -40.53 -15.27
N MET A 30 -34.15 -41.12 -14.22
CA MET A 30 -33.34 -41.63 -13.10
C MET A 30 -32.71 -43.00 -13.36
N LYS A 31 -33.40 -43.88 -14.09
CA LYS A 31 -32.93 -45.26 -14.34
C LYS A 31 -31.53 -45.31 -14.98
N PRO A 32 -31.25 -44.60 -16.10
CA PRO A 32 -29.92 -44.59 -16.71
C PRO A 32 -28.83 -44.08 -15.76
N ILE A 33 -29.15 -43.08 -14.95
CA ILE A 33 -28.21 -42.46 -14.00
C ILE A 33 -27.83 -43.44 -12.89
N VAL A 34 -28.82 -44.09 -12.29
CA VAL A 34 -28.62 -45.08 -11.23
C VAL A 34 -27.78 -46.26 -11.71
N GLU A 35 -28.10 -46.79 -12.90
CA GLU A 35 -27.39 -47.93 -13.50
C GLU A 35 -25.95 -47.57 -13.89
N SER A 36 -25.73 -46.37 -14.44
CA SER A 36 -24.37 -45.87 -14.78
C SER A 36 -23.43 -45.81 -13.57
N MET A 37 -23.98 -45.50 -12.38
CA MET A 37 -23.25 -45.46 -11.12
C MET A 37 -23.05 -46.84 -10.46
N GLY A 38 -23.64 -47.90 -11.03
CA GLY A 38 -23.56 -49.26 -10.51
C GLY A 38 -24.50 -49.54 -9.33
N LEU A 39 -25.57 -48.77 -9.18
CA LEU A 39 -26.57 -48.93 -8.12
C LEU A 39 -27.78 -49.74 -8.61
N ASP A 40 -28.46 -50.43 -7.69
CA ASP A 40 -29.69 -51.16 -8.01
C ASP A 40 -30.90 -50.20 -8.20
N TRP A 41 -31.48 -50.21 -9.40
CA TRP A 41 -32.61 -49.36 -9.76
C TRP A 41 -33.85 -49.62 -8.90
N SER A 42 -34.19 -50.88 -8.67
CA SER A 42 -35.41 -51.25 -7.94
C SER A 42 -35.39 -50.72 -6.50
N PHE A 43 -34.25 -50.81 -5.84
CA PHE A 43 -34.00 -50.27 -4.51
C PHE A 43 -34.06 -48.74 -4.52
N GLN A 44 -33.40 -48.07 -5.47
CA GLN A 44 -33.41 -46.61 -5.54
C GLN A 44 -34.80 -46.04 -5.86
N ARG A 45 -35.58 -46.69 -6.74
CA ARG A 45 -36.96 -46.29 -7.03
C ARG A 45 -37.84 -46.37 -5.78
N LYS A 46 -37.71 -47.43 -4.97
CA LYS A 46 -38.41 -47.52 -3.67
C LYS A 46 -37.97 -46.41 -2.73
N LYS A 47 -36.66 -46.12 -2.64
CA LYS A 47 -36.10 -45.06 -1.79
C LYS A 47 -36.61 -43.66 -2.19
N LEU A 48 -36.65 -43.38 -3.50
CA LEU A 48 -37.18 -42.12 -4.05
C LEU A 48 -38.64 -41.91 -3.64
N ASN A 49 -39.49 -42.92 -3.84
CA ASN A 49 -40.91 -42.84 -3.50
C ASN A 49 -41.19 -42.79 -1.99
N ALA A 50 -40.34 -43.43 -1.18
CA ALA A 50 -40.48 -43.44 0.27
C ALA A 50 -39.99 -42.16 0.94
N HIS A 51 -39.10 -41.40 0.30
CA HIS A 51 -38.48 -40.23 0.93
C HIS A 51 -39.39 -38.99 0.84
N PRO A 52 -39.79 -38.35 1.96
CA PRO A 52 -40.80 -37.29 1.99
C PRO A 52 -40.53 -36.05 1.11
N VAL A 53 -39.24 -35.74 0.87
CA VAL A 53 -38.82 -34.64 0.00
C VAL A 53 -38.69 -35.07 -1.47
N LEU A 54 -38.05 -36.21 -1.75
CA LEU A 54 -37.78 -36.66 -3.12
C LEU A 54 -39.05 -37.11 -3.82
N SER A 55 -39.98 -37.77 -3.11
CA SER A 55 -41.24 -38.27 -3.66
C SER A 55 -42.10 -37.18 -4.30
N LYS A 56 -41.97 -35.92 -3.85
CA LYS A 56 -42.70 -34.77 -4.40
C LYS A 56 -42.27 -34.39 -5.82
N GLY A 57 -41.04 -34.68 -6.20
CA GLY A 57 -40.54 -34.40 -7.55
C GLY A 57 -40.40 -35.65 -8.41
N VAL A 58 -40.92 -36.81 -7.98
CA VAL A 58 -40.97 -38.01 -8.80
C VAL A 58 -42.17 -37.91 -9.75
N ALA A 59 -41.91 -38.03 -11.04
CA ALA A 59 -42.93 -38.12 -12.07
C ALA A 59 -42.74 -39.41 -12.89
N VAL A 60 -43.85 -40.06 -13.27
CA VAL A 60 -43.81 -41.14 -14.26
C VAL A 60 -44.27 -40.54 -15.58
N THR A 61 -43.44 -40.63 -16.61
CA THR A 61 -43.71 -40.04 -17.93
C THR A 61 -43.25 -40.98 -19.03
N ALA A 62 -43.96 -40.96 -20.16
CA ALA A 62 -43.59 -41.70 -21.36
C ALA A 62 -42.23 -41.19 -21.89
N ILE A 63 -41.22 -42.05 -21.83
CA ILE A 63 -39.90 -41.82 -22.41
C ILE A 63 -39.84 -42.58 -23.75
N PRO A 64 -39.48 -41.91 -24.86
CA PRO A 64 -39.22 -42.59 -26.13
C PRO A 64 -38.07 -43.58 -25.98
N SER A 65 -38.30 -44.85 -26.32
CA SER A 65 -37.26 -45.89 -26.39
C SER A 65 -37.28 -46.58 -27.76
N ASP A 66 -36.23 -47.35 -28.09
CA ASP A 66 -36.13 -48.10 -29.35
C ASP A 66 -37.30 -49.07 -29.59
N GLY A 67 -38.01 -49.47 -28.52
CA GLY A 67 -39.20 -50.34 -28.58
C GLY A 67 -40.54 -49.62 -28.46
N GLY A 68 -40.58 -48.29 -28.50
CA GLY A 68 -41.78 -47.47 -28.30
C GLY A 68 -41.74 -46.64 -27.00
N GLU A 69 -42.83 -45.91 -26.73
CA GLU A 69 -42.96 -45.15 -25.48
C GLU A 69 -43.03 -46.10 -24.28
N GLN A 70 -42.15 -45.90 -23.31
CA GLN A 70 -42.13 -46.65 -22.06
C GLN A 70 -42.30 -45.71 -20.86
N ASP A 71 -43.00 -46.18 -19.84
CA ASP A 71 -43.14 -45.44 -18.58
C ASP A 71 -41.78 -45.35 -17.87
N GLY A 72 -41.19 -44.17 -17.91
CA GLY A 72 -39.95 -43.83 -17.23
C GLY A 72 -40.22 -43.10 -15.92
N THR A 73 -39.52 -43.49 -14.86
CA THR A 73 -39.53 -42.71 -13.61
C THR A 73 -38.48 -41.61 -13.71
N CYS A 74 -38.94 -40.36 -13.65
CA CYS A 74 -38.13 -39.16 -13.68
C CYS A 74 -38.13 -38.46 -12.31
N LEU A 75 -37.07 -37.69 -12.05
CA LEU A 75 -36.95 -36.80 -10.89
C LEU A 75 -36.73 -35.39 -11.40
N SER A 76 -37.37 -34.41 -10.76
CA SER A 76 -37.09 -33.00 -11.04
C SER A 76 -35.62 -32.63 -10.79
N LEU A 77 -35.06 -31.79 -11.66
CA LEU A 77 -33.64 -31.42 -11.66
C LEU A 77 -33.20 -30.71 -10.37
N ASP A 78 -34.10 -29.95 -9.74
CA ASP A 78 -33.84 -29.26 -8.47
C ASP A 78 -33.56 -30.24 -7.31
N LEU A 79 -34.19 -31.41 -7.32
CA LEU A 79 -34.03 -32.46 -6.31
C LEU A 79 -32.90 -33.46 -6.63
N LEU A 80 -32.34 -33.41 -7.84
CA LEU A 80 -31.25 -34.31 -8.25
C LEU A 80 -30.03 -34.19 -7.33
N ASN A 81 -29.64 -32.95 -7.00
CA ASN A 81 -28.49 -32.66 -6.14
C ASN A 81 -28.71 -33.19 -4.72
N PHE A 82 -29.94 -33.07 -4.21
CA PHE A 82 -30.31 -33.62 -2.91
C PHE A 82 -30.29 -35.15 -2.92
N TRP A 83 -30.80 -35.79 -3.98
CA TRP A 83 -30.72 -37.25 -4.12
C TRP A 83 -29.27 -37.76 -4.12
N LEU A 84 -28.38 -37.12 -4.88
CA LEU A 84 -26.94 -37.43 -4.90
C LEU A 84 -26.29 -37.35 -3.52
N ALA A 85 -26.70 -36.38 -2.69
CA ALA A 85 -26.22 -36.25 -1.31
C ALA A 85 -26.68 -37.42 -0.41
N THR A 86 -27.76 -38.12 -0.74
CA THR A 86 -28.25 -39.27 0.06
C THR A 86 -27.52 -40.59 -0.23
N ILE A 87 -26.64 -40.61 -1.23
CA ILE A 87 -25.90 -41.81 -1.65
C ILE A 87 -24.63 -41.94 -0.83
N HIS A 88 -24.41 -43.11 -0.23
CA HIS A 88 -23.17 -43.39 0.47
C HIS A 88 -22.07 -43.78 -0.55
N PRO A 89 -20.87 -43.17 -0.50
CA PRO A 89 -19.79 -43.47 -1.45
C PRO A 89 -19.38 -44.94 -1.49
N ASP A 90 -19.53 -45.67 -0.38
CA ASP A 90 -19.20 -47.10 -0.30
C ASP A 90 -20.01 -48.02 -1.21
N ARG A 91 -21.17 -47.55 -1.67
CA ARG A 91 -22.05 -48.33 -2.56
C ARG A 91 -21.74 -48.09 -4.04
N LEU A 92 -20.79 -47.21 -4.36
CA LEU A 92 -20.42 -46.85 -5.72
C LEU A 92 -19.19 -47.65 -6.18
N LYS A 93 -19.08 -47.82 -7.50
CA LYS A 93 -17.86 -48.31 -8.15
C LYS A 93 -16.70 -47.31 -7.93
N ASP A 94 -15.49 -47.82 -7.82
CA ASP A 94 -14.31 -47.01 -7.47
C ASP A 94 -14.04 -45.88 -8.46
N GLU A 95 -14.31 -46.09 -9.76
CA GLU A 95 -14.15 -45.07 -10.81
C GLU A 95 -15.05 -43.83 -10.59
N VAL A 96 -16.25 -44.02 -10.04
CA VAL A 96 -17.26 -42.95 -9.87
C VAL A 96 -17.22 -42.38 -8.45
N ARG A 97 -16.75 -43.18 -7.48
CA ARG A 97 -16.65 -42.84 -6.05
C ARG A 97 -15.92 -41.52 -5.82
N THR A 98 -14.73 -41.34 -6.41
CA THR A 98 -13.92 -40.13 -6.20
C THR A 98 -14.62 -38.87 -6.72
N THR A 99 -15.30 -38.97 -7.86
CA THR A 99 -16.06 -37.86 -8.45
C THR A 99 -17.26 -37.49 -7.59
N VAL A 100 -17.99 -38.49 -7.07
CA VAL A 100 -19.15 -38.24 -6.20
C VAL A 100 -18.74 -37.66 -4.85
N ILE A 101 -17.63 -38.09 -4.25
CA ILE A 101 -17.12 -37.50 -2.99
C ILE A 101 -16.75 -36.03 -3.20
N ARG A 102 -16.06 -35.72 -4.30
CA ARG A 102 -15.72 -34.33 -4.65
C ARG A 102 -16.97 -33.49 -4.78
N TYR A 103 -17.94 -33.99 -5.53
CA TYR A 103 -19.23 -33.34 -5.73
C TYR A 103 -19.97 -33.10 -4.41
N GLN A 104 -20.09 -34.12 -3.55
CA GLN A 104 -20.73 -34.00 -2.23
C GLN A 104 -20.02 -32.97 -1.34
N SER A 105 -18.69 -32.89 -1.41
CA SER A 105 -17.89 -31.91 -0.68
C SER A 105 -18.16 -30.48 -1.16
N GLU A 106 -18.28 -30.28 -2.48
CA GLU A 106 -18.65 -29.00 -3.08
C GLU A 106 -20.08 -28.60 -2.67
N CYS A 107 -21.04 -29.51 -2.75
CA CYS A 107 -22.41 -29.28 -2.31
C CYS A 107 -22.47 -28.89 -0.82
N ALA A 108 -21.75 -29.60 0.05
CA ALA A 108 -21.70 -29.30 1.48
C ALA A 108 -21.20 -27.87 1.72
N ARG A 109 -20.20 -27.42 0.96
CA ARG A 109 -19.65 -26.07 1.08
C ARG A 109 -20.61 -25.00 0.54
N VAL A 110 -21.30 -25.28 -0.56
CA VAL A 110 -22.34 -24.37 -1.10
C VAL A 110 -23.50 -24.24 -0.11
N LEU A 111 -23.99 -25.34 0.47
CA LEU A 111 -25.05 -25.32 1.47
C LEU A 111 -24.59 -24.56 2.73
N PHE A 112 -23.37 -24.80 3.19
CA PHE A 112 -22.80 -24.05 4.31
C PHE A 112 -22.78 -22.54 4.03
N ASN A 113 -22.29 -22.14 2.86
CA ASN A 113 -22.25 -20.73 2.47
C ASN A 113 -23.65 -20.13 2.32
N HIS A 114 -24.62 -20.87 1.79
CA HIS A 114 -25.98 -20.41 1.60
C HIS A 114 -26.70 -20.16 2.93
N PHE A 115 -26.62 -21.13 3.86
CA PHE A 115 -27.33 -21.04 5.15
C PHE A 115 -26.57 -20.24 6.20
N PHE A 116 -25.25 -20.39 6.27
CA PHE A 116 -24.42 -19.80 7.33
C PHE A 116 -23.49 -18.71 6.83
N GLY A 117 -23.15 -18.67 5.54
CA GLY A 117 -22.16 -17.71 5.03
C GLY A 117 -22.50 -16.25 5.29
N LYS A 118 -23.79 -15.87 5.18
CA LYS A 118 -24.23 -14.50 5.52
C LYS A 118 -24.22 -14.22 7.03
N VAL A 119 -24.62 -15.18 7.84
CA VAL A 119 -24.63 -15.07 9.32
C VAL A 119 -23.21 -14.98 9.87
N ILE A 120 -22.30 -15.75 9.28
CA ILE A 120 -20.88 -15.73 9.62
C ILE A 120 -20.24 -14.42 9.17
N ALA A 121 -20.52 -13.97 7.95
CA ALA A 121 -20.03 -12.69 7.44
C ALA A 121 -20.56 -11.49 8.22
N ALA A 122 -21.78 -11.59 8.78
CA ALA A 122 -22.37 -10.55 9.62
C ALA A 122 -21.77 -10.50 11.05
N GLY A 123 -21.02 -11.52 11.48
CA GLY A 123 -20.38 -11.54 12.81
C GLY A 123 -21.32 -11.84 13.99
N ASP A 124 -22.65 -11.86 13.78
CA ASP A 124 -23.67 -12.03 14.85
C ASP A 124 -23.68 -13.40 15.57
N HIS A 125 -22.82 -14.33 15.15
CA HIS A 125 -22.74 -15.70 15.66
C HIS A 125 -21.64 -15.88 16.73
N LEU A 126 -20.76 -14.88 16.91
CA LEU A 126 -19.67 -14.93 17.89
C LEU A 126 -19.99 -14.00 19.06
N THR A 127 -19.82 -14.49 20.27
CA THR A 127 -19.98 -13.67 21.48
C THR A 127 -18.92 -12.57 21.55
N HIS A 128 -19.17 -11.50 22.30
CA HIS A 128 -18.26 -10.36 22.42
C HIS A 128 -16.87 -10.76 22.99
N SER A 129 -16.81 -11.83 23.78
CA SER A 129 -15.57 -12.43 24.28
C SER A 129 -14.78 -13.17 23.21
N GLU A 130 -15.46 -13.88 22.30
CA GLU A 130 -14.83 -14.60 21.19
C GLU A 130 -14.28 -13.62 20.13
N HIS A 131 -15.01 -12.54 19.87
CA HIS A 131 -14.53 -11.42 19.05
C HIS A 131 -13.24 -10.82 19.61
N GLY A 132 -13.17 -10.58 20.91
CA GLY A 132 -11.98 -10.00 21.55
C GLY A 132 -10.75 -10.91 21.41
N GLY A 133 -10.92 -12.21 21.65
CA GLY A 133 -9.84 -13.20 21.55
C GLY A 133 -9.30 -13.36 20.13
N ILE A 134 -10.20 -13.51 19.16
CA ILE A 134 -9.84 -13.66 17.74
C ILE A 134 -9.17 -12.38 17.23
N THR A 135 -9.75 -11.22 17.50
CA THR A 135 -9.22 -9.93 17.05
C THR A 135 -7.83 -9.68 17.62
N LYS A 136 -7.62 -9.94 18.91
CA LYS A 136 -6.30 -9.84 19.55
C LYS A 136 -5.29 -10.79 18.90
N ALA A 137 -5.65 -12.05 18.67
CA ALA A 137 -4.76 -13.03 18.06
C ALA A 137 -4.36 -12.64 16.63
N VAL A 138 -5.31 -12.15 15.82
CA VAL A 138 -5.06 -11.68 14.45
C VAL A 138 -4.16 -10.45 14.46
N ILE A 139 -4.45 -9.45 15.31
CA ILE A 139 -3.64 -8.24 15.46
C ILE A 139 -2.22 -8.59 15.93
N THR A 140 -2.08 -9.41 16.96
CA THR A 140 -0.76 -9.85 17.46
C THR A 140 0.05 -10.57 16.38
N ARG A 141 -0.59 -11.44 15.59
CA ARG A 141 0.07 -12.12 14.47
C ARG A 141 0.48 -11.17 13.35
N ALA A 142 -0.31 -10.14 13.08
CA ALA A 142 0.00 -9.13 12.07
C ALA A 142 1.10 -8.16 12.54
N LEU A 143 1.12 -7.82 13.83
CA LEU A 143 2.07 -6.88 14.41
C LEU A 143 3.43 -7.51 14.77
N SER A 144 3.49 -8.80 15.12
CA SER A 144 4.76 -9.47 15.47
C SER A 144 5.88 -9.38 14.41
N PRO A 145 5.64 -9.48 13.08
CA PRO A 145 6.70 -9.26 12.10
C PRO A 145 7.12 -7.79 12.01
N VAL A 146 6.26 -6.85 12.39
CA VAL A 146 6.58 -5.41 12.36
C VAL A 146 7.42 -5.04 13.58
N THR A 147 7.02 -5.49 14.77
CA THR A 147 7.77 -5.23 16.01
C THR A 147 9.18 -5.81 15.93
N THR A 148 9.31 -7.06 15.46
CA THR A 148 10.64 -7.69 15.28
C THR A 148 11.53 -6.96 14.27
N ARG A 149 10.95 -6.37 13.22
CA ARG A 149 11.70 -5.51 12.28
C ARG A 149 12.12 -4.20 12.92
N MET A 150 11.26 -3.58 13.73
CA MET A 150 11.59 -2.36 14.46
C MET A 150 12.71 -2.61 15.47
N ASP A 151 12.63 -3.68 16.25
CA ASP A 151 13.67 -4.06 17.22
C ASP A 151 15.01 -4.31 16.51
N ALA A 152 14.98 -4.97 15.34
CA ALA A 152 16.18 -5.18 14.53
C ALA A 152 16.75 -3.87 13.94
N GLN A 153 15.90 -2.90 13.61
CA GLN A 153 16.36 -1.58 13.18
C GLN A 153 16.97 -0.78 14.32
N GLU A 154 16.38 -0.84 15.52
CA GLU A 154 16.90 -0.18 16.71
C GLU A 154 18.29 -0.73 17.08
N ALA A 155 18.47 -2.05 17.04
CA ALA A 155 19.79 -2.67 17.23
C ALA A 155 20.83 -2.22 16.20
N ARG A 156 20.44 -2.05 14.92
CA ARG A 156 21.33 -1.52 13.86
C ARG A 156 21.70 -0.06 14.10
N LEU A 157 20.75 0.76 14.55
CA LEU A 157 20.99 2.15 14.87
C LEU A 157 21.96 2.27 16.07
N ALA A 158 21.75 1.48 17.12
CA ALA A 158 22.64 1.43 18.27
C ALA A 158 24.08 1.08 17.86
N ALA A 159 24.26 0.05 17.01
CA ALA A 159 25.58 -0.34 16.50
C ALA A 159 26.24 0.75 15.62
N LEU A 160 25.46 1.51 14.86
CA LEU A 160 25.98 2.64 14.08
C LEU A 160 26.43 3.80 14.97
N VAL A 161 25.66 4.10 16.02
CA VAL A 161 26.02 5.14 17.00
C VAL A 161 27.34 4.78 17.68
N GLU A 162 27.49 3.54 18.15
CA GLU A 162 28.73 3.07 18.78
C GLU A 162 29.94 3.16 17.82
N ARG A 163 29.75 2.80 16.55
CA ARG A 163 30.79 2.96 15.51
C ARG A 163 31.17 4.41 15.28
N LEU A 164 30.19 5.32 15.29
CA LEU A 164 30.45 6.75 15.15
C LEU A 164 31.18 7.30 16.38
N GLU A 165 30.78 6.93 17.58
CA GLU A 165 31.48 7.32 18.82
C GLU A 165 32.93 6.84 18.84
N THR A 166 33.15 5.60 18.41
CA THR A 166 34.51 5.04 18.24
C THR A 166 35.31 5.80 17.18
N ALA A 167 34.68 6.15 16.06
CA ALA A 167 35.33 6.93 15.01
C ALA A 167 35.64 8.36 15.47
N ILE A 168 34.77 8.98 16.28
CA ILE A 168 34.97 10.32 16.86
C ILE A 168 36.05 10.31 17.94
N THR A 169 36.16 9.25 18.73
CA THR A 169 37.21 9.13 19.77
C THR A 169 38.58 8.75 19.20
N ALA A 170 38.61 7.95 18.13
CA ALA A 170 39.81 7.69 17.34
C ALA A 170 40.18 8.86 16.39
N TYR A 171 39.29 9.84 16.23
CA TYR A 171 39.53 11.03 15.43
C TYR A 171 40.51 11.95 16.17
N ASP A 172 41.75 12.00 15.68
CA ASP A 172 42.76 12.95 16.11
C ASP A 172 42.50 14.32 15.45
N PRO A 173 42.04 15.34 16.22
CA PRO A 173 41.72 16.66 15.67
C PRO A 173 42.95 17.45 15.21
N SER A 174 44.17 16.92 15.41
CA SER A 174 45.40 17.54 14.94
C SER A 174 45.86 17.09 13.55
N ALA A 175 45.28 16.00 13.00
CA ALA A 175 45.70 15.41 11.73
C ALA A 175 44.93 15.89 10.47
N GLY A 176 43.89 16.73 10.62
CA GLY A 176 43.00 17.15 9.52
C GLY A 176 42.74 18.65 9.46
N PHE A 177 43.77 19.49 9.31
CA PHE A 177 43.62 20.95 9.28
C PHE A 177 43.11 21.44 7.90
N THR A 178 41.90 22.02 7.88
CA THR A 178 41.32 23.01 6.92
C THR A 178 40.46 22.56 5.73
N THR A 179 39.23 22.09 5.99
CA THR A 179 38.18 22.11 4.93
C THR A 179 37.00 23.03 5.23
N ASP A 180 36.63 23.26 6.49
CA ASP A 180 35.32 23.89 6.78
C ASP A 180 35.36 25.41 6.95
N TYR A 181 36.54 26.02 7.07
CA TYR A 181 36.68 27.47 7.26
C TYR A 181 37.45 28.11 6.10
N ARG A 182 36.81 29.03 5.38
CA ARG A 182 37.38 29.73 4.21
C ARG A 182 37.35 31.26 4.39
N PRO A 183 38.30 32.00 3.82
CA PRO A 183 38.28 33.46 3.85
C PRO A 183 37.18 34.02 2.95
N MET A 184 36.64 35.20 3.27
CA MET A 184 35.59 35.85 2.46
C MET A 184 35.96 36.00 0.97
N ARG A 185 37.26 36.13 0.67
CA ARG A 185 37.79 36.16 -0.71
C ARG A 185 37.34 34.94 -1.53
N PHE A 186 37.37 33.74 -0.96
CA PHE A 186 37.00 32.50 -1.64
C PHE A 186 35.56 32.54 -2.16
N PHE A 187 34.63 33.03 -1.33
CA PHE A 187 33.21 33.14 -1.70
C PHE A 187 32.97 34.22 -2.76
N VAL A 188 33.72 35.33 -2.72
CA VAL A 188 33.64 36.40 -3.73
C VAL A 188 34.25 35.96 -5.07
N GLU A 189 35.31 35.15 -5.04
CA GLU A 189 35.91 34.53 -6.23
C GLU A 189 34.95 33.56 -6.90
N ASN A 190 34.33 32.68 -6.12
CA ASN A 190 33.34 31.72 -6.64
C ASN A 190 32.07 32.40 -7.18
N ALA A 191 31.76 33.62 -6.72
CA ALA A 191 30.66 34.42 -7.23
C ALA A 191 30.97 35.15 -8.55
N GLY A 192 32.18 34.99 -9.13
CA GLY A 192 32.51 35.54 -10.44
C GLY A 192 32.74 37.05 -10.47
N VAL A 193 33.09 37.67 -9.34
CA VAL A 193 33.28 39.13 -9.26
C VAL A 193 34.57 39.59 -9.95
N LEU A 194 34.48 40.67 -10.75
CA LEU A 194 35.61 41.31 -11.40
C LEU A 194 36.72 41.70 -10.40
N GLN A 195 37.99 41.57 -10.81
CA GLN A 195 39.16 41.88 -9.97
C GLN A 195 39.21 43.37 -9.55
N LYS A 196 38.70 44.28 -10.38
CA LYS A 196 38.72 45.73 -10.13
C LYS A 196 37.89 46.09 -8.90
N GLY A 197 38.53 46.72 -7.91
CA GLY A 197 37.92 47.14 -6.64
C GLY A 197 37.41 46.02 -5.73
N ARG A 198 37.76 44.76 -6.02
CA ARG A 198 37.33 43.57 -5.26
C ARG A 198 37.76 43.60 -3.78
N GLY A 199 38.90 44.23 -3.48
CA GLY A 199 39.40 44.36 -2.11
C GLY A 199 38.44 45.12 -1.19
N ASP A 200 37.90 46.24 -1.67
CA ASP A 200 36.93 47.04 -0.91
C ASP A 200 35.61 46.30 -0.71
N LEU A 201 35.16 45.56 -1.73
CA LEU A 201 33.99 44.69 -1.61
C LEU A 201 34.22 43.62 -0.54
N ILE A 202 35.33 42.90 -0.59
CA ILE A 202 35.67 41.85 0.41
C ILE A 202 35.69 42.44 1.83
N ARG A 203 36.26 43.63 2.02
CA ARG A 203 36.30 44.30 3.34
C ARG A 203 34.89 44.62 3.84
N LYS A 204 34.02 45.17 2.98
CA LYS A 204 32.63 45.49 3.33
C LYS A 204 31.82 44.23 3.61
N MET A 205 31.93 43.23 2.73
CA MET A 205 31.25 41.93 2.86
C MET A 205 31.66 41.22 4.15
N SER A 206 32.96 41.16 4.44
CA SER A 206 33.49 40.55 5.67
C SER A 206 32.92 41.24 6.92
N ARG A 207 32.90 42.58 6.97
CA ARG A 207 32.34 43.32 8.10
C ARG A 207 30.84 43.07 8.26
N ARG A 208 30.10 43.04 7.15
CA ARG A 208 28.65 42.88 7.16
C ARG A 208 28.25 41.46 7.55
N CYS A 209 28.94 40.46 7.02
CA CYS A 209 28.77 39.05 7.39
C CYS A 209 29.04 38.84 8.89
N VAL A 210 30.15 39.38 9.44
CA VAL A 210 30.43 39.30 10.88
C VAL A 210 29.29 39.88 11.71
N ASN A 211 28.79 41.07 11.36
CA ASN A 211 27.70 41.69 12.09
C ASN A 211 26.40 40.88 12.01
N TRP A 212 26.12 40.28 10.86
CA TRP A 212 24.96 39.41 10.70
C TRP A 212 25.08 38.15 11.55
N LEU A 213 26.25 37.52 11.58
CA LEU A 213 26.49 36.32 12.40
C LEU A 213 26.38 36.59 13.89
N LEU A 214 26.95 37.71 14.36
CA LEU A 214 26.84 38.10 15.76
C LEU A 214 25.40 38.45 16.17
N ARG A 215 24.56 38.92 15.24
CA ARG A 215 23.15 39.24 15.52
C ARG A 215 22.23 38.03 15.56
N ASN A 216 22.65 36.92 14.96
CA ASN A 216 21.88 35.67 14.90
C ASN A 216 22.50 34.57 15.77
N ASP A 217 23.29 34.95 16.79
CA ASP A 217 23.99 34.03 17.71
C ASP A 217 24.89 32.97 17.06
N MET A 218 25.33 33.20 15.82
CA MET A 218 26.24 32.33 15.07
C MET A 218 27.72 32.74 15.22
N GLY A 219 28.10 33.32 16.36
CA GLY A 219 29.46 33.81 16.61
C GLY A 219 30.54 32.73 16.48
N GLY A 220 30.22 31.48 16.82
CA GLY A 220 31.12 30.33 16.70
C GLY A 220 31.52 29.99 15.26
N SER A 221 30.85 30.56 14.26
CA SER A 221 31.15 30.36 12.83
C SER A 221 32.25 31.28 12.28
N ILE A 222 32.85 32.11 13.14
CA ILE A 222 33.92 33.05 12.80
C ILE A 222 35.20 32.61 13.50
N ARG A 223 36.29 32.47 12.72
CA ARG A 223 37.64 32.23 13.26
C ARG A 223 38.61 33.31 12.83
N TRP A 224 39.60 33.59 13.67
CA TRP A 224 40.70 34.49 13.34
C TRP A 224 41.93 33.69 12.94
N ASN A 225 42.43 33.90 11.71
CA ASN A 225 43.72 33.38 11.30
C ASN A 225 44.81 34.39 11.68
N ARG A 226 45.71 33.99 12.60
CA ARG A 226 46.79 34.84 13.11
C ARG A 226 47.88 35.09 12.06
N ASP A 227 48.23 34.09 11.26
CA ASP A 227 49.33 34.17 10.29
C ASP A 227 49.06 35.13 9.13
N LYS A 228 47.79 35.22 8.71
CA LYS A 228 47.36 36.05 7.56
C LYS A 228 46.47 37.22 7.96
N GLU A 229 46.37 37.49 9.27
CA GLU A 229 45.56 38.56 9.88
C GLU A 229 44.16 38.72 9.25
N ARG A 230 43.47 37.60 9.06
CA ARG A 230 42.19 37.57 8.33
C ARG A 230 41.15 36.69 9.01
N LYS A 231 39.90 37.12 8.87
CA LYS A 231 38.73 36.36 9.33
C LYS A 231 38.43 35.20 8.38
N LEU A 232 38.20 34.03 8.96
CA LEU A 232 37.71 32.84 8.29
C LEU A 232 36.26 32.61 8.71
N PHE A 233 35.47 32.10 7.77
CA PHE A 233 34.05 31.85 7.93
C PHE A 233 33.76 30.39 7.61
N HIS A 234 32.85 29.79 8.36
CA HIS A 234 32.37 28.44 8.08
C HIS A 234 31.70 28.37 6.69
N VAL A 235 31.99 27.31 5.93
CA VAL A 235 31.55 27.15 4.53
C VAL A 235 30.02 27.17 4.40
N ASP A 236 29.28 26.57 5.33
CA ASP A 236 27.81 26.51 5.26
C ASP A 236 27.09 27.83 5.55
N VAL A 237 27.80 28.76 6.20
CA VAL A 237 27.18 29.93 6.82
C VAL A 237 27.20 31.13 5.88
N VAL A 238 28.26 31.28 5.08
CA VAL A 238 28.38 32.38 4.11
C VAL A 238 27.32 32.29 3.00
N PRO A 239 27.00 31.12 2.40
CA PRO A 239 25.92 30.99 1.42
C PRO A 239 24.55 31.39 1.97
N ARG A 240 24.25 31.07 3.23
CA ARG A 240 23.02 31.51 3.90
C ARG A 240 22.96 33.03 3.97
N TRP A 241 24.04 33.67 4.40
CA TRP A 241 24.12 35.13 4.42
C TRP A 241 24.07 35.77 3.03
N MET A 242 24.63 35.11 2.00
CA MET A 242 24.57 35.58 0.61
C MET A 242 23.14 35.71 0.08
N GLN A 243 22.22 34.83 0.51
CA GLN A 243 20.81 34.92 0.11
C GLN A 243 20.10 36.18 0.64
N PHE A 244 20.57 36.74 1.76
CA PHE A 244 19.94 37.91 2.39
C PHE A 244 20.53 39.23 1.91
N GLU A 245 21.81 39.49 2.21
CA GLU A 245 22.44 40.79 1.93
C GLU A 245 23.63 40.65 0.97
N GLY A 246 24.30 39.49 0.95
CA GLY A 246 25.55 39.33 0.22
C GLY A 246 25.41 39.39 -1.31
N ALA A 247 24.34 38.82 -1.87
CA ALA A 247 24.08 38.84 -3.31
C ALA A 247 23.76 40.25 -3.85
N GLU A 248 23.07 41.09 -3.07
CA GLU A 248 22.80 42.49 -3.46
C GLU A 248 24.08 43.33 -3.47
N MET A 249 24.95 43.12 -2.48
CA MET A 249 26.24 43.80 -2.41
C MET A 249 27.14 43.46 -3.61
N ILE A 250 27.12 42.20 -4.06
CA ILE A 250 27.86 41.78 -5.26
C ILE A 250 27.27 42.43 -6.50
N ARG A 251 25.95 42.43 -6.67
CA ARG A 251 25.26 43.08 -7.80
C ARG A 251 25.59 44.58 -7.88
N ALA A 252 25.42 45.32 -6.79
CA ALA A 252 25.72 46.75 -6.74
C ALA A 252 27.20 47.07 -7.03
N HIS A 253 28.12 46.18 -6.67
CA HIS A 253 29.54 46.31 -7.00
C HIS A 253 29.81 46.06 -8.48
N MET A 254 29.20 45.03 -9.05
CA MET A 254 29.34 44.70 -10.47
C MET A 254 28.79 45.82 -11.34
N ASP A 255 27.61 46.36 -11.04
CA ASP A 255 27.00 47.49 -11.75
C ASP A 255 27.90 48.73 -11.75
N LYS A 256 28.53 49.02 -10.59
CA LYS A 256 29.49 50.12 -10.46
C LYS A 256 30.74 49.91 -11.33
N MET A 257 31.18 48.67 -11.53
CA MET A 257 32.42 48.34 -12.24
C MET A 257 32.23 48.18 -13.75
N THR A 258 31.06 47.73 -14.21
CA THR A 258 30.72 47.55 -15.62
C THR A 258 30.28 48.84 -16.31
N GLY A 259 30.20 49.97 -15.59
CA GLY A 259 29.95 51.27 -16.18
C GLY A 259 28.48 51.56 -16.52
N GLN A 260 27.55 50.69 -16.11
CA GLN A 260 26.11 51.01 -16.08
C GLN A 260 25.79 51.84 -14.83
N GLY A 261 26.41 53.01 -14.73
CA GLY A 261 26.02 53.99 -13.72
C GLY A 261 24.62 54.47 -14.03
N THR A 262 23.66 54.12 -13.18
CA THR A 262 22.34 54.77 -13.15
C THR A 262 22.57 56.28 -13.17
N LEU A 263 21.98 56.99 -14.14
CA LEU A 263 21.87 58.45 -14.15
C LEU A 263 21.15 58.86 -12.85
N ALA A 264 21.90 59.24 -11.83
CA ALA A 264 21.34 59.91 -10.67
C ALA A 264 21.06 61.38 -11.06
N PRO A 265 19.81 61.87 -11.04
CA PRO A 265 19.56 63.28 -11.24
C PRO A 265 20.25 64.06 -10.12
N LYS A 266 20.90 65.18 -10.46
CA LYS A 266 21.50 66.10 -9.50
C LYS A 266 20.44 66.55 -8.49
N GLY A 267 20.47 65.98 -7.28
CA GLY A 267 19.55 66.38 -6.22
C GLY A 267 19.76 65.59 -4.93
N LYS A 268 20.31 66.27 -3.92
CA LYS A 268 20.48 65.87 -2.51
C LYS A 268 21.42 64.69 -2.21
N LYS A 269 22.50 65.00 -1.46
CA LYS A 269 23.20 64.04 -0.58
C LYS A 269 22.19 63.54 0.48
N GLY A 270 21.38 62.54 0.12
CA GLY A 270 20.58 61.75 1.04
C GLY A 270 21.15 60.34 1.09
N ARG A 271 21.22 59.75 2.29
CA ARG A 271 21.51 58.32 2.47
C ARG A 271 20.77 57.51 1.41
N THR A 272 21.49 56.63 0.69
CA THR A 272 20.85 55.56 -0.07
C THR A 272 20.09 54.71 0.95
N GLU A 273 18.79 54.93 1.07
CA GLU A 273 17.91 54.03 1.80
C GLU A 273 17.89 52.73 1.02
N LEU A 274 18.66 51.74 1.49
CA LEU A 274 18.36 50.35 1.20
C LEU A 274 16.90 50.09 1.62
N SER A 275 16.20 49.33 0.80
CA SER A 275 14.81 48.88 0.93
C SER A 275 14.33 48.72 2.39
N PRO A 276 13.05 49.02 2.68
CA PRO A 276 12.54 49.10 4.04
C PRO A 276 12.91 47.86 4.85
N ARG A 277 13.45 48.11 6.06
CA ARG A 277 13.82 47.09 7.05
C ARG A 277 12.63 46.15 7.25
N PRO A 278 12.73 44.84 7.01
CA PRO A 278 11.60 43.93 7.18
C PRO A 278 11.19 43.74 8.64
N PHE A 279 11.95 44.30 9.60
CA PHE A 279 11.65 44.22 11.03
C PHE A 279 11.97 45.55 11.72
N SER A 280 11.03 46.49 11.66
CA SER A 280 10.86 47.45 12.76
C SER A 280 10.19 46.68 13.91
N ARG A 281 10.81 46.65 15.10
CA ARG A 281 10.12 46.21 16.33
C ARG A 281 8.79 46.98 16.41
N PRO A 282 7.64 46.33 16.60
CA PRO A 282 6.41 47.06 16.88
C PRO A 282 6.64 47.92 18.13
N LYS A 283 6.30 49.21 18.05
CA LYS A 283 6.26 50.07 19.23
C LYS A 283 5.23 49.45 20.17
N GLU A 284 5.65 49.03 21.36
CA GLU A 284 4.76 48.72 22.46
C GLU A 284 3.85 49.94 22.68
N ALA A 285 2.54 49.74 22.52
CA ALA A 285 1.55 50.69 22.97
C ALA A 285 1.56 50.63 24.50
N VAL A 286 2.15 51.64 25.11
CA VAL A 286 2.03 51.91 26.54
C VAL A 286 0.61 52.43 26.77
N SER A 287 -0.15 51.73 27.62
CA SER A 287 -1.44 52.15 28.16
C SER A 287 -1.36 53.47 28.91
#